data_AF-A0A8B6F403-F1
#
_entry.id   AF-A0A8B6F403-F1
#
_cell.length_a   1.000
_cell.length_b   1.000
_cell.length_c   1.000
_cell.angle_alpha   90.00
_cell.angle_beta   90.00
_cell.angle_gamma   90.00
#
_symmetry.space_group_name_H-M   'P 1'
#
loop_
_entity.id
_entity.type
_entity.pdbx_description
1 polymer ?
#
loop_
_entity_poly.entity_id
_entity_poly.type
_entity_poly.pdbx_seq_one_letter_code
_entity_poly.pdbx_strand_id
1 'polypeptide(L)'
;MNNDNIFKVLKKIGTTVSRETCTNLSPDEELDIAVDFSKWEEYADLAIYNSNYLSAQIQKYGGSLEAFHESLCHDLVTNVVVTAKPEILSGIVALEPGVLKNYELFAAFAVYTNGTVESVELGNFNNYTNDSLVNEWYSVLRDRNYENVAIDRTKTTFRNGTIIEADILIARRGNGHVTKPYYDCGGGYVWMFTYSSPILGRKRDGSPMFKGVATIDIELTDKDINQCDLEYDEYSVDLFFNVFRGTHKCPIETTCNFRPGFGFKVGGYICICNDVFDHNGMNIGFSGKEVEKATDLLKFKCETKLSGYRSPFGFDSDDRHSGRYYPFKYAVSDVYQNDPYL
;
A
#
# COMPACT_ATOMS: atom_id res chain seq x y z
N MET A 1 18.45 -2.24 -7.76
CA MET A 1 18.49 -1.86 -6.33
C MET A 1 19.51 -2.77 -5.65
N ASN A 2 20.30 -2.32 -4.67
CA ASN A 2 21.24 -3.19 -3.96
C ASN A 2 20.47 -4.12 -3.01
N ASN A 3 20.82 -5.41 -2.94
CA ASN A 3 20.18 -6.41 -2.07
C ASN A 3 20.15 -5.97 -0.59
N ASP A 4 21.18 -5.24 -0.14
CA ASP A 4 21.24 -4.68 1.22
C ASP A 4 20.09 -3.72 1.52
N ASN A 5 19.54 -3.04 0.50
CA ASN A 5 18.42 -2.12 0.69
C ASN A 5 17.11 -2.88 0.94
N ILE A 6 16.88 -3.96 0.19
CA ILE A 6 15.66 -4.77 0.27
C ILE A 6 15.56 -5.43 1.65
N PHE A 7 16.67 -5.93 2.21
CA PHE A 7 16.66 -6.49 3.56
C PHE A 7 16.38 -5.43 4.64
N LYS A 8 16.81 -4.18 4.47
CA LYS A 8 16.44 -3.08 5.37
C LYS A 8 14.94 -2.79 5.31
N VAL A 9 14.37 -2.76 4.11
CA VAL A 9 12.93 -2.57 3.88
C VAL A 9 12.12 -3.70 4.54
N LEU A 10 12.50 -4.97 4.34
CA LEU A 10 11.83 -6.12 4.97
C LEU A 10 11.90 -6.07 6.50
N LYS A 11 13.05 -5.68 7.07
CA LYS A 11 13.19 -5.48 8.52
C LYS A 11 12.27 -4.37 9.03
N LYS A 12 12.10 -3.31 8.25
CA LYS A 12 11.21 -2.19 8.59
C LYS A 12 9.75 -2.63 8.65
N ILE A 13 9.30 -3.34 7.60
CA ILE A 13 7.96 -3.95 7.52
C ILE A 13 7.72 -4.93 8.69
N GLY A 14 8.71 -5.75 9.03
CA GLY A 14 8.54 -6.85 9.98
C GLY A 14 8.51 -6.45 11.45
N THR A 15 9.21 -5.38 11.86
CA THR A 15 9.46 -5.14 13.30
C THR A 15 9.61 -3.68 13.74
N THR A 16 9.63 -2.70 12.83
CA THR A 16 10.14 -1.37 13.17
C THR A 16 9.02 -0.34 13.39
N VAL A 17 7.89 -0.47 12.69
CA VAL A 17 6.81 0.52 12.76
C VAL A 17 5.48 -0.17 13.07
N SER A 18 4.80 0.30 14.10
CA SER A 18 3.43 -0.08 14.48
C SER A 18 2.66 1.16 14.96
N ARG A 19 1.37 1.01 15.27
CA ARG A 19 0.55 2.06 15.88
C ARG A 19 1.19 2.64 17.15
N GLU A 20 1.86 1.82 17.95
CA GLU A 20 2.45 2.21 19.23
C GLU A 20 3.85 2.82 19.07
N THR A 21 4.58 2.46 18.02
CA THR A 21 5.97 2.90 17.82
C THR A 21 6.12 4.02 16.81
N CYS A 22 5.08 4.30 16.03
CA CYS A 22 5.14 5.39 15.07
C CYS A 22 5.17 6.75 15.75
N THR A 23 6.06 7.62 15.28
CA THR A 23 6.25 8.96 15.82
C THR A 23 6.13 9.97 14.69
N ASN A 24 4.90 10.14 14.18
CA ASN A 24 4.48 11.12 13.16
C ASN A 24 5.64 12.04 12.74
N LEU A 25 6.04 11.96 11.47
CA LEU A 25 6.96 12.89 10.80
C LEU A 25 8.46 12.47 10.75
N SER A 26 8.78 11.17 10.66
CA SER A 26 10.17 10.74 10.39
C SER A 26 10.36 10.12 8.98
N PRO A 27 11.44 10.45 8.25
CA PRO A 27 11.90 9.66 7.09
C PRO A 27 12.09 8.16 7.42
N ASP A 28 12.24 7.83 8.70
CA ASP A 28 12.28 6.46 9.21
C ASP A 28 10.94 5.70 9.13
N GLU A 29 9.92 6.26 8.48
CA GLU A 29 8.60 5.63 8.23
C GLU A 29 8.33 5.38 6.72
N GLU A 30 9.27 5.74 5.83
CA GLU A 30 9.22 5.47 4.37
C GLU A 30 10.02 4.21 3.94
N LEU A 31 9.47 3.40 3.05
CA LEU A 31 10.18 2.28 2.43
C LEU A 31 10.94 2.78 1.20
N ASP A 32 12.27 2.62 1.18
CA ASP A 32 13.11 3.03 0.04
C ASP A 32 13.01 2.05 -1.14
N ILE A 33 11.78 1.91 -1.65
CA ILE A 33 11.42 1.13 -2.83
C ILE A 33 10.53 2.00 -3.73
N ALA A 34 10.77 1.93 -5.04
CA ALA A 34 9.92 2.59 -6.01
C ALA A 34 8.63 1.79 -6.19
N VAL A 35 7.51 2.48 -6.34
CA VAL A 35 6.22 1.87 -6.66
C VAL A 35 6.07 1.75 -8.17
N ASP A 36 5.83 0.53 -8.67
CA ASP A 36 5.24 0.37 -10.00
C ASP A 36 3.73 0.65 -9.88
N PHE A 37 3.34 1.84 -10.31
CA PHE A 37 1.97 2.32 -10.18
C PHE A 37 1.04 1.84 -11.31
N SER A 38 1.55 1.07 -12.29
CA SER A 38 0.82 0.66 -13.49
C SER A 38 -0.54 0.01 -13.17
N LYS A 39 -0.60 -0.78 -12.10
CA LYS A 39 -1.83 -1.47 -11.65
C LYS A 39 -2.92 -0.54 -11.12
N TRP A 40 -2.56 0.65 -10.64
CA TRP A 40 -3.48 1.61 -10.03
C TRP A 40 -3.68 2.87 -10.87
N GLU A 41 -3.13 2.92 -12.08
CA GLU A 41 -3.20 4.09 -12.96
C GLU A 41 -4.63 4.55 -13.25
N GLU A 42 -5.59 3.63 -13.31
CA GLU A 42 -7.00 3.98 -13.56
C GLU A 42 -7.63 4.73 -12.37
N TYR A 43 -7.22 4.43 -11.14
CA TYR A 43 -7.72 5.12 -9.96
C TYR A 43 -7.17 6.55 -9.87
N ALA A 44 -5.98 6.80 -10.44
CA ALA A 44 -5.35 8.12 -10.48
C ALA A 44 -6.26 9.17 -11.13
N ASP A 45 -7.12 8.75 -12.07
CA ASP A 45 -8.06 9.63 -12.74
C ASP A 45 -9.06 10.28 -11.78
N LEU A 46 -9.34 9.66 -10.62
CA LEU A 46 -10.21 10.25 -9.60
C LEU A 46 -9.58 11.50 -8.97
N ALA A 47 -8.30 11.42 -8.61
CA ALA A 47 -7.53 12.56 -8.12
C ALA A 47 -7.36 13.64 -9.20
N ILE A 48 -7.08 13.23 -10.44
CA ILE A 48 -6.95 14.13 -11.59
C ILE A 48 -8.26 14.85 -11.89
N TYR A 49 -9.39 14.14 -11.84
CA TYR A 49 -10.70 14.72 -12.06
C TYR A 49 -11.01 15.80 -11.01
N ASN A 50 -10.82 15.49 -9.72
CA ASN A 50 -10.98 16.46 -8.65
C ASN A 50 -10.05 17.66 -8.83
N SER A 51 -8.78 17.41 -9.20
CA SER A 51 -7.80 18.47 -9.45
C SER A 51 -8.25 19.41 -10.56
N ASN A 52 -8.68 18.87 -11.69
CA ASN A 52 -9.10 19.62 -12.86
C ASN A 52 -10.43 20.35 -12.62
N TYR A 53 -11.35 19.74 -11.88
CA TYR A 53 -12.58 20.38 -11.46
C TYR A 53 -12.28 21.63 -10.62
N LEU A 54 -11.45 21.51 -9.58
CA LEU A 54 -11.08 22.63 -8.72
C LEU A 54 -10.26 23.68 -9.48
N SER A 55 -9.34 23.27 -10.35
CA SER A 55 -8.57 24.16 -11.22
C SER A 55 -9.49 25.01 -12.11
N ALA A 56 -10.54 24.40 -12.66
CA ALA A 56 -11.54 25.10 -13.45
C ALA A 56 -12.34 26.11 -12.61
N GLN A 57 -12.75 25.75 -11.38
CA GLN A 57 -13.45 26.70 -10.50
C GLN A 57 -12.54 27.88 -10.13
N ILE A 58 -11.33 27.61 -9.67
CA ILE A 58 -10.35 28.63 -9.29
C ILE A 58 -10.12 29.62 -10.45
N GLN A 59 -9.92 29.13 -11.67
CA GLN A 59 -9.67 30.00 -12.83
C GLN A 59 -10.90 30.81 -13.26
N LYS A 60 -12.12 30.27 -13.07
CA LYS A 60 -13.38 30.99 -13.37
C LYS A 60 -13.72 32.07 -12.34
N TYR A 61 -13.36 31.87 -11.07
CA TYR A 61 -13.76 32.73 -9.95
C TYR A 61 -12.62 33.58 -9.38
N GLY A 62 -11.77 34.13 -10.26
CA GLY A 62 -10.78 35.14 -9.86
C GLY A 62 -9.53 34.60 -9.17
N GLY A 63 -9.24 33.30 -9.31
CA GLY A 63 -8.02 32.68 -8.82
C GLY A 63 -8.13 32.08 -7.40
N SER A 64 -9.34 31.97 -6.85
CA SER A 64 -9.62 31.38 -5.54
C SER A 64 -10.97 30.64 -5.52
N LEU A 65 -11.24 29.93 -4.42
CA LEU A 65 -12.50 29.24 -4.14
C LEU A 65 -13.37 30.03 -3.14
N GLU A 66 -13.19 31.34 -3.00
CA GLU A 66 -13.91 32.15 -2.00
C GLU A 66 -15.44 32.11 -2.14
N ALA A 67 -15.95 31.82 -3.34
CA ALA A 67 -17.38 31.68 -3.61
C ALA A 67 -17.95 30.30 -3.20
N PHE A 68 -17.11 29.38 -2.75
CA PHE A 68 -17.49 28.01 -2.42
C PHE A 68 -17.39 27.73 -0.92
N HIS A 69 -18.29 26.88 -0.43
CA HIS A 69 -18.25 26.36 0.93
C HIS A 69 -17.24 25.20 1.04
N GLU A 70 -16.64 25.00 2.21
CA GLU A 70 -15.64 23.92 2.44
C GLU A 70 -16.17 22.53 2.08
N SER A 71 -17.49 22.33 2.24
CA SER A 71 -18.17 21.07 1.96
C SER A 71 -17.93 20.59 0.52
N LEU A 72 -17.67 21.48 -0.43
CA LEU A 72 -17.30 21.08 -1.79
C LEU A 72 -16.08 20.15 -1.80
N CYS A 73 -15.04 20.49 -1.04
CA CYS A 73 -13.83 19.67 -1.01
C CYS A 73 -14.06 18.34 -0.27
N HIS A 74 -14.86 18.37 0.82
CA HIS A 74 -15.29 17.16 1.53
C HIS A 74 -16.11 16.22 0.64
N ASP A 75 -17.04 16.74 -0.15
CA ASP A 75 -17.87 15.95 -1.06
C ASP A 75 -17.02 15.34 -2.18
N LEU A 76 -16.08 16.12 -2.76
CA LEU A 76 -15.17 15.64 -3.80
C LEU A 76 -14.30 14.49 -3.31
N VAL A 77 -13.71 14.61 -2.12
CA VAL A 77 -12.82 13.58 -1.57
C VAL A 77 -13.60 12.37 -1.03
N THR A 78 -14.79 12.58 -0.48
CA THR A 78 -15.69 11.48 -0.10
C THR A 78 -16.11 10.65 -1.31
N ASN A 79 -16.43 11.30 -2.44
CA ASN A 79 -16.82 10.61 -3.66
C ASN A 79 -15.70 9.73 -4.24
N VAL A 80 -14.44 10.14 -4.12
CA VAL A 80 -13.28 9.30 -4.49
C VAL A 80 -13.31 7.98 -3.73
N VAL A 81 -13.39 8.04 -2.40
CA VAL A 81 -13.33 6.86 -1.53
C VAL A 81 -14.57 5.98 -1.70
N VAL A 82 -15.76 6.57 -1.78
CA VAL A 82 -17.01 5.81 -1.99
C VAL A 82 -17.00 5.05 -3.31
N THR A 83 -16.41 5.64 -4.36
CA THR A 83 -16.40 5.09 -5.72
C THR A 83 -15.39 3.96 -5.87
N ALA A 84 -14.26 4.03 -5.17
CA ALA A 84 -13.10 3.19 -5.42
C ALA A 84 -12.70 2.27 -4.26
N LYS A 85 -13.51 2.19 -3.20
CA LYS A 85 -13.33 1.17 -2.17
C LYS A 85 -13.60 -0.24 -2.74
N PRO A 86 -12.87 -1.28 -2.28
CA PRO A 86 -11.84 -1.23 -1.25
C PRO A 86 -10.44 -0.85 -1.75
N GLU A 87 -10.22 -0.64 -3.05
CA GLU A 87 -8.89 -0.40 -3.60
C GLU A 87 -8.26 0.93 -3.16
N ILE A 88 -9.08 1.96 -2.91
CA ILE A 88 -8.66 3.25 -2.38
C ILE A 88 -9.13 3.38 -0.93
N LEU A 89 -8.15 3.51 -0.02
CA LEU A 89 -8.39 3.64 1.41
C LEU A 89 -8.88 5.05 1.76
N SER A 90 -8.17 6.06 1.26
CA SER A 90 -8.42 7.46 1.56
C SER A 90 -8.10 8.38 0.40
N GLY A 91 -8.46 9.64 0.55
CA GLY A 91 -8.03 10.71 -0.33
C GLY A 91 -7.97 12.04 0.42
N ILE A 92 -7.28 13.00 -0.17
CA ILE A 92 -7.12 14.36 0.36
C ILE A 92 -7.38 15.39 -0.74
N VAL A 93 -8.00 16.51 -0.39
CA VAL A 93 -7.90 17.78 -1.12
C VAL A 93 -7.24 18.80 -0.20
N ALA A 94 -5.98 19.14 -0.47
CA ALA A 94 -5.22 20.12 0.30
C ALA A 94 -4.90 21.34 -0.58
N LEU A 95 -5.21 22.54 -0.10
CA LEU A 95 -5.13 23.77 -0.89
C LEU A 95 -3.94 24.64 -0.49
N GLU A 96 -3.44 25.47 -1.40
CA GLU A 96 -2.47 26.52 -1.03
C GLU A 96 -3.13 27.55 -0.08
N PRO A 97 -2.38 28.15 0.85
CA PRO A 97 -2.87 29.23 1.69
C PRO A 97 -3.55 30.34 0.88
N GLY A 98 -4.71 30.79 1.34
CA GLY A 98 -5.49 31.84 0.70
C GLY A 98 -6.29 31.42 -0.54
N VAL A 99 -6.28 30.14 -0.93
CA VAL A 99 -7.19 29.63 -1.98
C VAL A 99 -8.62 29.54 -1.46
N LEU A 100 -8.82 29.07 -0.23
CA LEU A 100 -10.11 29.08 0.45
C LEU A 100 -10.09 30.13 1.56
N LYS A 101 -11.14 30.95 1.66
CA LYS A 101 -11.19 32.06 2.61
C LYS A 101 -11.37 31.59 4.04
N ASN A 102 -10.78 32.30 4.99
CA ASN A 102 -10.87 32.07 6.45
C ASN A 102 -10.12 30.83 6.95
N TYR A 103 -9.36 30.15 6.10
CA TYR A 103 -8.47 29.06 6.49
C TYR A 103 -7.03 29.50 6.28
N GLU A 104 -6.20 29.37 7.31
CA GLU A 104 -4.75 29.49 7.18
C GLU A 104 -4.20 28.33 6.33
N LEU A 105 -4.63 27.12 6.71
CA LEU A 105 -4.46 25.88 5.96
C LEU A 105 -5.80 25.17 5.88
N PHE A 106 -6.05 24.52 4.75
CA PHE A 106 -7.26 23.73 4.53
C PHE A 106 -6.92 22.40 3.87
N ALA A 107 -7.32 21.30 4.49
CA ALA A 107 -7.20 19.97 3.89
C ALA A 107 -8.42 19.11 4.23
N ALA A 108 -9.29 18.88 3.24
CA ALA A 108 -10.37 17.91 3.38
C ALA A 108 -9.82 16.51 3.16
N PHE A 109 -9.99 15.64 4.14
CA PHE A 109 -9.61 14.23 4.09
C PHE A 109 -10.85 13.35 4.15
N ALA A 110 -10.85 12.23 3.45
CA ALA A 110 -11.82 11.16 3.66
C ALA A 110 -11.13 9.81 3.71
N VAL A 111 -11.63 8.91 4.56
CA VAL A 111 -11.09 7.56 4.76
C VAL A 111 -12.20 6.53 4.90
N TYR A 112 -12.00 5.34 4.34
CA TYR A 112 -12.87 4.19 4.53
C TYR A 112 -12.40 3.39 5.75
N THR A 113 -13.21 3.35 6.79
CA THR A 113 -12.90 2.62 8.03
C THR A 113 -14.17 2.04 8.65
N ASN A 114 -14.07 0.83 9.21
CA ASN A 114 -15.19 0.14 9.89
C ASN A 114 -16.50 0.06 9.07
N GLY A 115 -16.40 -0.05 7.74
CA GLY A 115 -17.56 -0.12 6.85
C GLY A 115 -18.18 1.22 6.49
N THR A 116 -17.67 2.33 7.01
CA THR A 116 -18.15 3.70 6.75
C THR A 116 -17.07 4.56 6.11
N VAL A 117 -17.48 5.60 5.37
CA VAL A 117 -16.56 6.64 4.90
C VAL A 117 -16.73 7.85 5.81
N GLU A 118 -15.65 8.26 6.45
CA GLU A 118 -15.60 9.43 7.32
C GLU A 118 -14.80 10.53 6.64
N SER A 119 -15.21 11.79 6.82
CA SER A 119 -14.48 12.94 6.28
C SER A 119 -14.22 13.98 7.36
N VAL A 120 -13.00 14.50 7.40
CA VAL A 120 -12.50 15.44 8.42
C VAL A 120 -11.60 16.51 7.80
N GLU A 121 -11.47 17.65 8.47
CA GLU A 121 -10.58 18.75 8.09
C GLU A 121 -9.25 18.59 8.85
N LEU A 122 -8.12 18.52 8.13
CA LEU A 122 -6.79 18.24 8.68
C LEU A 122 -5.87 19.47 8.81
N GLY A 123 -6.20 20.60 8.18
CA GLY A 123 -5.36 21.80 8.10
C GLY A 123 -5.01 22.40 9.46
N ASN A 124 -5.87 22.21 10.48
CA ASN A 124 -5.59 22.64 11.85
C ASN A 124 -4.65 21.71 12.64
N PHE A 125 -4.46 20.46 12.18
CA PHE A 125 -3.72 19.43 12.92
C PHE A 125 -2.35 19.15 12.32
N ASN A 126 -2.18 19.36 11.02
CA ASN A 126 -0.93 19.10 10.32
C ASN A 126 -0.60 20.25 9.34
N ASN A 127 0.57 20.86 9.53
CA ASN A 127 1.07 21.83 8.57
C ASN A 127 1.77 21.11 7.40
N TYR A 128 0.96 20.66 6.44
CA TYR A 128 1.42 19.96 5.23
C TYR A 128 2.24 20.85 4.27
N THR A 129 2.31 22.15 4.54
CA THR A 129 3.11 23.10 3.73
C THR A 129 4.53 23.28 4.25
N ASN A 130 4.81 22.80 5.47
CA ASN A 130 6.14 22.77 6.07
C ASN A 130 6.80 21.40 5.86
N ASP A 131 8.13 21.38 5.90
CA ASP A 131 8.99 20.19 5.80
C ASP A 131 8.72 19.29 4.57
N SER A 132 9.51 19.51 3.52
CA SER A 132 9.38 18.80 2.26
C SER A 132 9.69 17.30 2.35
N LEU A 133 10.42 16.85 3.39
CA LEU A 133 10.78 15.44 3.55
C LEU A 133 9.63 14.59 4.07
N VAL A 134 8.69 15.19 4.81
CA VAL A 134 7.57 14.47 5.43
C VAL A 134 6.31 14.57 4.59
N ASN A 135 6.09 15.72 3.95
CA ASN A 135 4.91 15.98 3.13
C ASN A 135 5.20 15.84 1.64
N GLU A 136 5.96 14.80 1.25
CA GLU A 136 6.37 14.55 -0.14
C GLU A 136 5.19 14.60 -1.13
N TRP A 137 4.05 14.02 -0.73
CA TRP A 137 2.79 14.01 -1.49
C TRP A 137 2.28 15.42 -1.87
N TYR A 138 2.68 16.46 -1.12
CA TYR A 138 2.36 17.86 -1.39
C TYR A 138 3.54 18.63 -1.99
N SER A 139 4.70 18.56 -1.33
CA SER A 139 5.86 19.42 -1.58
C SER A 139 6.46 19.23 -2.98
N VAL A 140 6.54 17.98 -3.46
CA VAL A 140 7.10 17.67 -4.79
C VAL A 140 6.28 18.34 -5.90
N LEU A 141 4.95 18.38 -5.77
CA LEU A 141 4.08 19.04 -6.72
C LEU A 141 4.06 20.55 -6.54
N ARG A 142 4.18 21.04 -5.30
CA ARG A 142 4.28 22.47 -5.00
C ARG A 142 5.49 23.12 -5.68
N ASP A 143 6.63 22.44 -5.64
CA ASP A 143 7.92 22.96 -6.15
C ASP A 143 8.13 22.72 -7.65
N ARG A 144 7.19 22.03 -8.32
CA ARG A 144 7.29 21.67 -9.73
C ARG A 144 7.05 22.87 -10.65
N ASN A 145 7.76 22.91 -11.78
CA ASN A 145 7.50 23.89 -12.85
C ASN A 145 6.33 23.43 -13.74
N TYR A 146 5.31 24.30 -13.88
CA TYR A 146 4.11 24.05 -14.69
C TYR A 146 4.02 24.88 -15.97
N GLU A 147 5.10 25.54 -16.43
CA GLU A 147 5.11 26.38 -17.64
C GLU A 147 4.56 25.69 -18.90
N ASN A 148 4.76 24.37 -19.02
CA ASN A 148 4.33 23.58 -20.18
C ASN A 148 3.10 22.70 -19.90
N VAL A 149 2.30 23.04 -18.88
CA VAL A 149 1.09 22.28 -18.57
C VAL A 149 0.04 22.43 -19.67
N ALA A 150 -0.79 21.40 -19.85
CA ALA A 150 -1.82 21.41 -20.88
C ALA A 150 -2.85 22.51 -20.63
N ILE A 151 -3.38 23.07 -21.72
CA ILE A 151 -4.45 24.06 -21.71
C ILE A 151 -5.58 23.54 -22.59
N ASP A 152 -6.78 23.44 -22.03
CA ASP A 152 -7.98 23.10 -22.78
C ASP A 152 -8.93 24.29 -22.84
N ARG A 153 -9.49 24.54 -24.04
CA ARG A 153 -10.48 25.59 -24.26
C ARG A 153 -11.88 25.05 -23.97
N THR A 154 -12.57 25.71 -23.06
CA THR A 154 -13.95 25.39 -22.68
C THR A 154 -14.92 26.45 -23.18
N LYS A 155 -16.15 26.04 -23.46
CA LYS A 155 -17.27 26.91 -23.82
C LYS A 155 -18.51 26.48 -23.07
N THR A 156 -19.07 27.39 -22.26
CA THR A 156 -20.29 27.15 -21.50
C THR A 156 -21.38 28.09 -21.96
N THR A 157 -22.51 27.55 -22.43
CA THR A 157 -23.69 28.32 -22.79
C THR A 157 -24.75 28.19 -21.68
N PHE A 158 -25.08 29.31 -21.05
CA PHE A 158 -26.10 29.38 -20.01
C PHE A 158 -27.50 29.45 -20.62
N ARG A 159 -28.53 29.12 -19.82
CA ARG A 159 -29.95 29.15 -20.25
C ARG A 159 -30.37 30.51 -20.80
N ASN A 160 -29.83 31.60 -20.27
CA ASN A 160 -30.11 32.97 -20.74
C ASN A 160 -29.37 33.34 -22.04
N GLY A 161 -28.66 32.41 -22.67
CA GLY A 161 -27.87 32.63 -23.88
C GLY A 161 -26.47 33.19 -23.63
N THR A 162 -26.08 33.48 -22.39
CA THR A 162 -24.71 33.94 -22.07
C THR A 162 -23.72 32.83 -22.42
N ILE A 163 -22.62 33.19 -23.08
CA ILE A 163 -21.53 32.28 -23.41
C ILE A 163 -20.29 32.70 -22.63
N ILE A 164 -19.70 31.76 -21.90
CA ILE A 164 -18.39 31.92 -21.25
C ILE A 164 -17.40 30.97 -21.93
N GLU A 165 -16.36 31.53 -22.52
CA GLU A 165 -15.21 30.78 -23.04
C GLU A 165 -14.02 30.97 -22.11
N ALA A 166 -13.28 29.90 -21.83
CA ALA A 166 -12.16 29.94 -20.89
C ALA A 166 -11.07 28.93 -21.29
N ASP A 167 -9.82 29.36 -21.26
CA ASP A 167 -8.64 28.51 -21.43
C ASP A 167 -8.15 28.04 -20.05
N ILE A 168 -8.44 26.78 -19.73
CA ILE A 168 -8.24 26.18 -18.41
C ILE A 168 -6.94 25.37 -18.41
N LEU A 169 -6.08 25.59 -17.42
CA LEU A 169 -4.94 24.72 -17.14
C LEU A 169 -5.42 23.36 -16.64
N ILE A 170 -4.94 22.28 -17.25
CA ILE A 170 -5.38 20.90 -16.99
C ILE A 170 -4.18 20.03 -16.60
N ALA A 171 -4.28 19.39 -15.44
CA ALA A 171 -3.38 18.33 -15.02
C ALA A 171 -3.69 17.03 -15.76
N ARG A 172 -2.65 16.34 -16.22
CA ARG A 172 -2.69 14.97 -16.76
C ARG A 172 -1.88 14.05 -15.86
N ARG A 173 -1.94 12.73 -16.09
CA ARG A 173 -1.23 11.72 -15.27
C ARG A 173 0.25 12.05 -15.06
N GLY A 174 0.96 12.45 -16.11
CA GLY A 174 2.38 12.82 -16.04
C GLY A 174 2.69 14.09 -15.23
N ASN A 175 1.67 14.87 -14.86
CA ASN A 175 1.82 15.99 -13.93
C ASN A 175 1.66 15.58 -12.46
N GLY A 176 1.23 14.35 -12.18
CA GLY A 176 1.10 13.83 -10.82
C GLY A 176 2.42 13.34 -10.23
N HIS A 177 2.33 12.83 -9.01
CA HIS A 177 3.44 12.25 -8.24
C HIS A 177 2.96 11.02 -7.50
N VAL A 178 3.79 9.98 -7.45
CA VAL A 178 3.57 8.79 -6.62
C VAL A 178 4.64 8.81 -5.55
N THR A 179 4.24 8.82 -4.28
CA THR A 179 5.19 8.75 -3.16
C THR A 179 5.84 7.38 -3.11
N LYS A 180 6.96 7.27 -2.39
CA LYS A 180 7.36 5.95 -1.90
C LYS A 180 6.35 5.44 -0.86
N PRO A 181 6.28 4.13 -0.60
CA PRO A 181 5.39 3.63 0.43
C PRO A 181 5.83 4.13 1.81
N TYR A 182 4.88 4.55 2.64
CA TYR A 182 5.12 4.99 3.99
C TYR A 182 4.06 4.44 4.94
N TYR A 183 4.37 4.45 6.23
CA TYR A 183 3.42 4.06 7.25
C TYR A 183 2.63 5.31 7.70
N ASP A 184 1.33 5.35 7.44
CA ASP A 184 0.49 6.48 7.82
C ASP A 184 0.07 6.39 9.29
N CYS A 185 0.61 7.30 10.11
CA CYS A 185 0.39 7.31 11.55
C CYS A 185 -0.64 8.34 12.02
N GLY A 186 -1.04 9.24 11.12
CA GLY A 186 -2.01 10.28 11.38
C GLY A 186 -3.43 9.88 11.01
N GLY A 187 -3.61 8.92 10.10
CA GLY A 187 -4.91 8.43 9.66
C GLY A 187 -5.16 6.97 10.03
N GLY A 188 -4.57 6.03 9.26
CA GLY A 188 -4.96 4.62 9.25
C GLY A 188 -4.12 3.65 10.09
N TYR A 189 -2.88 3.99 10.44
CA TYR A 189 -1.87 3.06 10.98
C TYR A 189 -1.59 1.87 10.06
N VAL A 190 -1.41 2.17 8.77
CA VAL A 190 -1.25 1.19 7.70
C VAL A 190 -0.09 1.58 6.80
N TRP A 191 0.50 0.57 6.14
CA TRP A 191 1.41 0.83 5.02
C TRP A 191 0.58 1.26 3.82
N MET A 192 0.95 2.37 3.20
CA MET A 192 0.28 2.89 2.01
C MET A 192 1.25 3.67 1.14
N PHE A 193 0.82 4.03 -0.06
CA PHE A 193 1.46 5.06 -0.86
C PHE A 193 0.37 5.97 -1.45
N THR A 194 0.77 7.16 -1.85
CA THR A 194 -0.16 8.19 -2.33
C THR A 194 0.14 8.55 -3.77
N TYR A 195 -0.92 8.63 -4.59
CA TYR A 195 -0.86 9.36 -5.85
C TYR A 195 -1.46 10.76 -5.65
N SER A 196 -0.71 11.78 -6.04
CA SER A 196 -1.11 13.18 -5.94
C SER A 196 -1.21 13.79 -7.34
N SER A 197 -2.26 14.57 -7.57
CA SER A 197 -2.45 15.37 -8.77
C SER A 197 -2.51 16.86 -8.41
N PRO A 198 -1.87 17.75 -9.19
CA PRO A 198 -1.82 19.17 -8.87
C PRO A 198 -3.12 19.89 -9.26
N ILE A 199 -3.59 20.74 -8.36
CA ILE A 199 -4.60 21.76 -8.61
C ILE A 199 -3.87 23.01 -9.13
N LEU A 200 -4.34 23.56 -10.24
CA LEU A 200 -3.66 24.62 -10.97
C LEU A 200 -4.53 25.88 -11.10
N GLY A 201 -3.87 27.02 -11.03
CA GLY A 201 -4.45 28.33 -11.30
C GLY A 201 -3.47 29.20 -12.07
N ARG A 202 -3.79 30.49 -12.18
CA ARG A 202 -2.93 31.47 -12.86
C ARG A 202 -2.44 32.53 -11.89
N LYS A 203 -1.22 33.00 -12.11
CA LYS A 203 -0.71 34.26 -11.53
C LYS A 203 -1.37 35.45 -12.23
N ARG A 204 -1.12 36.67 -11.71
CA ARG A 204 -1.62 37.92 -12.31
C ARG A 204 -1.10 38.16 -13.73
N ASP A 205 0.10 37.68 -14.05
CA ASP A 205 0.70 37.75 -15.39
C ASP A 205 0.20 36.65 -16.35
N GLY A 206 -0.70 35.76 -15.87
CA GLY A 206 -1.27 34.67 -16.65
C GLY A 206 -0.47 33.37 -16.61
N SER A 207 0.73 33.35 -16.02
CA SER A 207 1.54 32.14 -15.93
C SER A 207 0.86 31.07 -15.05
N PRO A 208 1.10 29.77 -15.30
CA PRO A 208 0.63 28.70 -14.42
C PRO A 208 1.14 28.86 -12.98
N MET A 209 0.32 28.45 -12.02
CA MET A 209 0.60 28.49 -10.59
C MET A 209 -0.03 27.29 -9.90
N PHE A 210 0.73 26.65 -9.00
CA PHE A 210 0.23 25.62 -8.12
C PHE A 210 -0.78 26.19 -7.10
N LYS A 211 -1.85 25.44 -6.82
CA LYS A 211 -2.96 25.86 -5.95
C LYS A 211 -3.34 24.81 -4.91
N GLY A 212 -2.67 23.65 -4.90
CA GLY A 212 -2.96 22.54 -4.00
C GLY A 212 -2.84 21.19 -4.70
N VAL A 213 -3.25 20.13 -4.02
CA VAL A 213 -3.30 18.76 -4.54
C VAL A 213 -4.66 18.13 -4.28
N ALA A 214 -5.06 17.21 -5.15
CA ALA A 214 -6.00 16.16 -4.82
C ALA A 214 -5.29 14.80 -4.87
N THR A 215 -5.61 13.89 -3.95
CA THR A 215 -4.88 12.62 -3.80
C THR A 215 -5.81 11.41 -3.73
N ILE A 216 -5.22 10.25 -3.99
CA ILE A 216 -5.74 8.94 -3.59
C ILE A 216 -4.65 8.20 -2.81
N ASP A 217 -5.06 7.43 -1.82
CA ASP A 217 -4.16 6.63 -0.99
C ASP A 217 -4.49 5.15 -1.15
N ILE A 218 -3.47 4.37 -1.49
CA ILE A 218 -3.57 2.93 -1.73
C ILE A 218 -2.99 2.21 -0.53
N GLU A 219 -3.84 1.48 0.19
CA GLU A 219 -3.41 0.64 1.31
C GLU A 219 -2.70 -0.62 0.80
N LEU A 220 -1.62 -0.98 1.50
CA LEU A 220 -0.83 -2.17 1.21
C LEU A 220 -1.18 -3.34 2.12
N THR A 221 -1.87 -3.15 3.24
CA THR A 221 -2.07 -4.17 4.30
C THR A 221 -2.47 -5.56 3.79
N ASP A 222 -3.34 -5.66 2.79
CA ASP A 222 -3.84 -6.91 2.21
C ASP A 222 -3.02 -7.41 1.00
N LYS A 223 -1.96 -6.69 0.61
CA LYS A 223 -1.10 -7.02 -0.52
C LYS A 223 0.07 -7.88 -0.06
N ASP A 224 0.05 -9.14 -0.45
CA ASP A 224 1.06 -10.10 -0.03
C ASP A 224 2.47 -9.74 -0.51
N ILE A 225 3.46 -9.99 0.35
CA ILE A 225 4.87 -9.98 -0.02
C ILE A 225 5.28 -11.41 -0.34
N ASN A 226 5.73 -11.64 -1.58
CA ASN A 226 6.31 -12.91 -1.98
C ASN A 226 7.85 -12.85 -1.89
N GLN A 227 8.40 -13.58 -0.91
CA GLN A 227 9.85 -13.66 -0.66
C GLN A 227 10.52 -14.88 -1.32
N CYS A 228 9.73 -15.79 -1.91
CA CYS A 228 10.29 -16.96 -2.59
C CYS A 228 11.00 -16.57 -3.88
N ASP A 229 11.85 -17.47 -4.39
CA ASP A 229 12.58 -17.25 -5.63
C ASP A 229 11.63 -16.97 -6.82
N LEU A 230 12.13 -16.29 -7.85
CA LEU A 230 11.40 -16.10 -9.10
C LEU A 230 11.37 -17.44 -9.86
N GLU A 231 10.18 -17.90 -10.23
CA GLU A 231 10.04 -19.01 -11.16
C GLU A 231 10.31 -18.54 -12.60
N TYR A 232 10.86 -19.43 -13.44
CA TYR A 232 11.39 -19.09 -14.77
C TYR A 232 10.31 -18.63 -15.76
N ASP A 233 9.04 -18.90 -15.48
CA ASP A 233 7.85 -18.58 -16.27
C ASP A 233 6.95 -17.51 -15.64
N GLU A 234 7.29 -16.99 -14.46
CA GLU A 234 6.56 -15.93 -13.76
C GLU A 234 6.96 -14.53 -14.31
N TYR A 235 6.96 -14.39 -15.63
CA TYR A 235 7.14 -13.11 -16.29
C TYR A 235 5.88 -12.25 -16.06
N SER A 236 5.95 -11.40 -15.06
CA SER A 236 5.06 -10.26 -14.81
C SER A 236 3.64 -10.59 -14.33
N VAL A 237 3.35 -10.14 -13.11
CA VAL A 237 2.01 -9.61 -12.83
C VAL A 237 2.07 -8.36 -11.96
N ASP A 238 3.09 -8.21 -11.10
CA ASP A 238 3.23 -7.03 -10.24
C ASP A 238 4.71 -6.69 -9.97
N LEU A 239 5.30 -5.76 -10.74
CA LEU A 239 6.73 -5.44 -10.64
C LEU A 239 7.08 -4.83 -9.28
N PHE A 240 6.12 -4.17 -8.64
CA PHE A 240 6.32 -3.56 -7.32
C PHE A 240 6.61 -4.63 -6.27
N PHE A 241 5.78 -5.67 -6.15
CA PHE A 241 6.00 -6.73 -5.15
C PHE A 241 7.09 -7.73 -5.54
N ASN A 242 7.44 -7.82 -6.82
CA ASN A 242 8.53 -8.69 -7.28
C ASN A 242 9.91 -8.27 -6.76
N VAL A 243 10.07 -7.06 -6.22
CA VAL A 243 11.32 -6.61 -5.58
C VAL A 243 11.71 -7.46 -4.37
N PHE A 244 10.76 -8.18 -3.76
CA PHE A 244 11.01 -8.99 -2.56
C PHE A 244 11.39 -10.43 -2.86
N ARG A 245 11.39 -10.86 -4.12
CA ARG A 245 11.65 -12.25 -4.50
C ARG A 245 13.08 -12.67 -4.15
N GLY A 246 13.24 -13.95 -3.79
CA GLY A 246 14.52 -14.55 -3.39
C GLY A 246 15.11 -14.00 -2.08
N THR A 247 14.29 -13.35 -1.26
CA THR A 247 14.72 -12.80 0.05
C THR A 247 14.40 -13.70 1.23
N HIS A 248 13.81 -14.88 0.98
CA HIS A 248 13.48 -15.84 2.02
C HIS A 248 14.73 -16.30 2.79
N LYS A 249 14.52 -16.79 4.01
CA LYS A 249 15.57 -17.33 4.87
C LYS A 249 15.55 -18.87 4.98
N CYS A 250 14.84 -19.54 4.07
CA CYS A 250 14.76 -20.99 4.07
C CYS A 250 16.15 -21.68 4.08
N PRO A 251 16.33 -22.75 4.87
CA PRO A 251 17.53 -23.57 4.81
C PRO A 251 17.77 -24.18 3.41
N ILE A 252 19.04 -24.46 3.09
CA ILE A 252 19.45 -24.97 1.76
C ILE A 252 18.77 -26.29 1.39
N GLU A 253 18.46 -27.14 2.37
CA GLU A 253 17.77 -28.42 2.18
C GLU A 253 16.24 -28.31 2.03
N THR A 254 15.74 -27.09 1.86
CA THR A 254 14.31 -26.81 1.73
C THR A 254 14.00 -25.95 0.50
N THR A 255 12.77 -26.03 0.03
CA THR A 255 12.23 -25.20 -1.05
C THR A 255 11.23 -24.19 -0.49
N CYS A 256 11.41 -22.91 -0.82
CA CYS A 256 10.47 -21.86 -0.44
C CYS A 256 9.17 -22.00 -1.22
N ASN A 257 8.04 -22.03 -0.51
CA ASN A 257 6.71 -22.06 -1.11
C ASN A 257 5.90 -20.89 -0.59
N PHE A 258 5.49 -20.00 -1.49
CA PHE A 258 4.70 -18.81 -1.16
C PHE A 258 3.32 -19.20 -0.62
N ARG A 259 2.83 -18.45 0.36
CA ARG A 259 1.51 -18.64 0.96
C ARG A 259 0.76 -17.31 0.91
N PRO A 260 -0.26 -17.16 0.04
CA PRO A 260 -1.05 -15.94 -0.03
C PRO A 260 -1.94 -15.75 1.20
N GLY A 261 -2.46 -14.53 1.38
CA GLY A 261 -3.38 -14.13 2.45
C GLY A 261 -2.70 -13.70 3.76
N PHE A 262 -1.39 -13.42 3.73
CA PHE A 262 -0.63 -12.95 4.90
C PHE A 262 -0.55 -11.42 4.97
N GLY A 263 -0.89 -10.75 3.87
CA GLY A 263 -0.82 -9.30 3.72
C GLY A 263 0.60 -8.80 3.59
N PHE A 264 0.79 -7.49 3.75
CA PHE A 264 2.07 -6.83 3.58
C PHE A 264 2.98 -7.03 4.79
N LYS A 265 3.42 -8.28 4.97
CA LYS A 265 4.22 -8.77 6.09
C LYS A 265 5.25 -9.79 5.60
N VAL A 266 6.37 -9.84 6.31
CA VAL A 266 7.40 -10.85 6.06
C VAL A 266 7.00 -12.23 6.58
N GLY A 267 7.53 -13.29 5.96
CA GLY A 267 7.33 -14.68 6.37
C GLY A 267 6.07 -15.34 5.81
N GLY A 268 5.45 -14.77 4.77
CA GLY A 268 4.32 -15.33 4.02
C GLY A 268 4.70 -16.53 3.14
N TYR A 269 5.47 -17.47 3.66
CA TYR A 269 5.95 -18.65 2.95
C TYR A 269 6.15 -19.84 3.91
N ILE A 270 6.36 -21.02 3.35
CA ILE A 270 6.78 -22.24 4.07
C ILE A 270 8.06 -22.77 3.43
N CYS A 271 9.03 -23.14 4.24
CA CYS A 271 10.25 -23.83 3.80
C CYS A 271 10.01 -25.35 3.83
N ILE A 272 9.63 -25.91 2.69
CA ILE A 272 9.29 -27.33 2.53
C ILE A 272 10.58 -28.15 2.43
N CYS A 273 10.75 -29.17 3.27
CA CYS A 273 11.89 -30.08 3.21
C CYS A 273 11.89 -30.86 1.90
N ASN A 274 13.05 -30.89 1.24
CA ASN A 274 13.23 -31.68 0.03
C ASN A 274 13.30 -33.17 0.41
N ASP A 275 12.55 -34.01 -0.31
CA ASP A 275 12.59 -35.47 -0.18
C ASP A 275 12.26 -36.04 1.23
N VAL A 276 11.55 -35.27 2.06
CA VAL A 276 11.11 -35.70 3.39
C VAL A 276 9.62 -35.51 3.58
N PHE A 277 8.94 -36.60 3.93
CA PHE A 277 7.50 -36.66 4.15
C PHE A 277 7.18 -37.14 5.58
N ASP A 278 6.05 -36.70 6.11
CA ASP A 278 5.49 -37.25 7.34
C ASP A 278 4.90 -38.66 7.11
N HIS A 279 4.40 -39.27 8.17
CA HIS A 279 3.79 -40.60 8.14
C HIS A 279 2.53 -40.72 7.25
N ASN A 280 1.91 -39.59 6.89
CA ASN A 280 0.77 -39.52 5.97
C ASN A 280 1.20 -39.22 4.53
N GLY A 281 2.51 -39.12 4.26
CA GLY A 281 3.05 -38.73 2.96
C GLY A 281 2.90 -37.24 2.66
N MET A 282 2.65 -36.39 3.66
CA MET A 282 2.61 -34.94 3.50
C MET A 282 4.00 -34.34 3.68
N ASN A 283 4.30 -33.31 2.89
CA ASN A 283 5.54 -32.58 3.01
C ASN A 283 5.67 -31.93 4.40
N ILE A 284 6.82 -32.12 5.06
CA ILE A 284 7.15 -31.38 6.27
C ILE A 284 7.85 -30.08 5.90
N GLY A 285 7.61 -29.00 6.64
CA GLY A 285 8.26 -27.72 6.36
C GLY A 285 8.15 -26.72 7.49
N PHE A 286 9.02 -25.71 7.51
CA PHE A 286 9.09 -24.70 8.56
C PHE A 286 8.29 -23.46 8.16
N SER A 287 7.58 -22.84 9.12
CA SER A 287 6.85 -21.62 8.84
C SER A 287 7.82 -20.47 8.58
N GLY A 288 7.65 -19.73 7.49
CA GLY A 288 8.45 -18.55 7.17
C GLY A 288 8.45 -17.54 8.32
N LYS A 289 7.33 -17.36 9.04
CA LYS A 289 7.26 -16.51 10.23
C LYS A 289 8.25 -16.90 11.34
N GLU A 290 8.46 -18.20 11.54
CA GLU A 290 9.40 -18.72 12.54
C GLU A 290 10.85 -18.54 12.07
N VAL A 291 11.08 -18.80 10.78
CA VAL A 291 12.38 -18.66 10.14
C VAL A 291 12.82 -17.19 10.14
N GLU A 292 11.92 -16.26 9.81
CA GLU A 292 12.21 -14.82 9.79
C GLU A 292 12.63 -14.26 11.15
N LYS A 293 12.05 -14.80 12.24
CA LYS A 293 12.32 -14.40 13.63
C LYS A 293 13.55 -15.06 14.24
N ALA A 294 14.10 -16.09 13.61
CA ALA A 294 15.18 -16.85 14.20
C ALA A 294 16.52 -16.10 14.15
N THR A 295 17.22 -16.11 15.28
CA THR A 295 18.61 -15.64 15.38
C THR A 295 19.63 -16.67 14.91
N ASP A 296 19.26 -17.95 14.97
CA ASP A 296 20.04 -19.08 14.47
C ASP A 296 19.17 -19.94 13.54
N LEU A 297 19.54 -19.98 12.26
CA LEU A 297 18.86 -20.77 11.24
C LEU A 297 19.28 -22.26 11.29
N LEU A 298 20.39 -22.61 11.94
CA LEU A 298 20.89 -23.98 12.02
C LEU A 298 19.98 -24.93 12.81
N LYS A 299 19.01 -24.37 13.56
CA LYS A 299 17.97 -25.15 14.26
C LYS A 299 16.90 -25.72 13.32
N PHE A 300 16.77 -25.20 12.10
CA PHE A 300 15.77 -25.66 11.13
C PHE A 300 16.37 -26.75 10.24
N LYS A 301 16.46 -27.97 10.77
CA LYS A 301 16.93 -29.15 10.03
C LYS A 301 15.81 -30.14 9.78
N CYS A 302 15.63 -30.58 8.54
CA CYS A 302 14.58 -31.50 8.13
C CYS A 302 14.64 -32.83 8.91
N GLU A 303 15.84 -33.36 9.15
CA GLU A 303 16.06 -34.56 9.95
C GLU A 303 15.56 -34.41 11.39
N THR A 304 15.78 -33.25 12.02
CA THR A 304 15.33 -33.02 13.41
C THR A 304 13.81 -32.89 13.52
N LYS A 305 13.15 -32.40 12.48
CA LYS A 305 11.69 -32.26 12.45
C LYS A 305 10.98 -33.63 12.40
N LEU A 306 11.58 -34.62 11.75
CA LEU A 306 11.13 -36.02 11.83
C LEU A 306 11.21 -36.57 13.27
N SER A 307 12.29 -36.27 14.00
CA SER A 307 12.52 -36.79 15.35
C SER A 307 11.57 -36.23 16.43
N GLY A 308 11.00 -35.04 16.20
CA GLY A 308 9.98 -34.43 17.07
C GLY A 308 8.58 -34.98 16.85
N TYR A 309 8.33 -35.67 15.73
CA TYR A 309 7.07 -36.31 15.42
C TYR A 309 7.03 -37.68 16.08
N ARG A 310 6.72 -37.72 17.38
CA ARG A 310 6.41 -38.99 18.04
C ARG A 310 5.14 -39.56 17.42
N SER A 311 5.29 -40.69 16.74
CA SER A 311 4.17 -41.57 16.40
C SER A 311 3.24 -41.71 17.62
N PRO A 312 1.92 -41.57 17.49
CA PRO A 312 0.99 -41.90 18.59
C PRO A 312 1.08 -43.38 18.98
N PHE A 313 1.67 -44.20 18.12
CA PHE A 313 2.12 -45.55 18.42
C PHE A 313 3.62 -45.52 18.72
N GLY A 314 3.96 -45.27 19.98
CA GLY A 314 5.34 -45.33 20.45
C GLY A 314 5.95 -46.69 20.13
N PHE A 315 6.86 -46.71 19.16
CA PHE A 315 7.87 -47.75 19.06
C PHE A 315 9.18 -47.12 19.47
N ASP A 316 9.51 -47.27 20.75
CA ASP A 316 10.87 -47.14 21.23
C ASP A 316 11.72 -48.14 20.44
N SER A 317 12.74 -47.64 19.74
CA SER A 317 13.63 -48.42 18.90
C SER A 317 14.67 -49.18 19.72
N ASP A 318 14.28 -49.84 20.82
CA ASP A 318 15.20 -50.55 21.70
C ASP A 318 14.79 -52.00 22.04
N ASP A 319 13.81 -52.58 21.35
CA ASP A 319 13.50 -54.01 21.46
C ASP A 319 13.63 -54.73 20.12
N ARG A 320 14.88 -54.97 19.72
CA ARG A 320 15.18 -56.12 18.85
C ARG A 320 15.12 -57.36 19.74
N HIS A 321 13.97 -58.04 19.84
CA HIS A 321 13.86 -59.50 19.96
C HIS A 321 12.39 -59.95 19.80
N SER A 322 12.20 -60.98 18.97
CA SER A 322 11.00 -61.80 18.78
C SER A 322 9.83 -61.18 17.98
N GLY A 323 9.53 -61.83 16.85
CA GLY A 323 8.47 -61.43 15.94
C GLY A 323 7.08 -61.92 16.32
N ARG A 324 6.10 -61.28 15.70
CA ARG A 324 4.83 -61.85 15.23
C ARG A 324 4.08 -60.79 14.42
N TYR A 325 3.92 -61.05 13.14
CA TYR A 325 2.97 -60.35 12.27
C TYR A 325 1.55 -60.70 12.72
N TYR A 326 0.70 -59.70 13.00
CA TYR A 326 -0.75 -59.81 12.82
C TYR A 326 -1.36 -58.46 12.37
N PRO A 327 -2.34 -58.47 11.44
CA PRO A 327 -2.84 -57.26 10.78
C PRO A 327 -4.15 -56.77 11.42
N PHE A 328 -4.30 -55.47 11.65
CA PHE A 328 -5.61 -54.83 11.89
C PHE A 328 -5.63 -53.47 11.20
N LYS A 329 -6.43 -53.34 10.13
CA LYS A 329 -7.82 -52.84 10.09
C LYS A 329 -7.91 -51.33 10.29
N TYR A 330 -8.33 -50.68 9.21
CA TYR A 330 -8.73 -49.28 9.11
C TYR A 330 -9.58 -48.81 10.30
N ALA A 331 -9.21 -47.64 10.83
CA ALA A 331 -10.13 -46.69 11.44
C ALA A 331 -9.68 -45.29 11.03
N VAL A 332 -10.39 -44.73 10.05
CA VAL A 332 -10.41 -43.31 9.73
C VAL A 332 -11.25 -42.65 10.80
N SER A 333 -10.69 -41.70 11.56
CA SER A 333 -11.48 -40.64 12.22
C SER A 333 -10.60 -39.47 12.65
N ASP A 334 -10.81 -38.35 11.95
CA ASP A 334 -11.00 -37.00 12.50
C ASP A 334 -9.88 -36.34 13.31
N VAL A 335 -8.95 -35.68 12.60
CA VAL A 335 -8.35 -34.41 13.04
C VAL A 335 -8.04 -33.52 11.82
N TYR A 336 -9.06 -33.07 11.09
CA TYR A 336 -8.99 -31.86 10.24
C TYR A 336 -10.40 -31.31 10.02
N GLN A 337 -10.97 -30.76 11.09
CA GLN A 337 -12.04 -29.77 10.98
C GLN A 337 -11.79 -28.72 12.05
N ASN A 338 -11.07 -27.66 11.65
CA ASN A 338 -11.25 -26.26 12.10
C ASN A 338 -10.08 -25.42 11.55
N ASP A 339 -10.07 -25.20 10.25
CA ASP A 339 -9.44 -24.00 9.68
C ASP A 339 -10.48 -23.39 8.72
N PRO A 340 -11.05 -22.21 9.02
CA PRO A 340 -12.16 -21.67 8.22
C PRO A 340 -11.71 -20.96 6.93
N TYR A 341 -10.49 -21.17 6.43
CA TYR A 341 -10.00 -20.60 5.17
C TYR A 341 -9.22 -21.60 4.30
N LEU A 342 -9.80 -22.77 4.07
CA LEU A 342 -9.49 -23.63 2.92
C LEU A 342 -10.60 -23.53 1.87
#